data_AF-A0A8C2GUX6-F1
#
_entry.id   AF-A0A8C2GUX6-F1
#
_cell.length_a   1.000
_cell.length_b   1.000
_cell.length_c   1.000
_cell.angle_alpha   90.00
_cell.angle_beta   90.00
_cell.angle_gamma   90.00
#
_symmetry.space_group_name_H-M   'P 1'
#
loop_
_entity.id
_entity.type
_entity.pdbx_description
1 polymer ?
#
loop_
_entity_poly.entity_id
_entity_poly.type
_entity_poly.pdbx_seq_one_letter_code
_entity_poly.pdbx_strand_id
1 'polypeptide(L)' 'MYFYIFKNIKIAKYSESNWEWPMMSSPLPTLGISVLYLLFLWVGPLYMQNREPFQLRKTLIVYNFTCLCSLYKYILFF' A
#
# COMPACT_ATOMS: atom_id res chain seq x y z
N MET A 1 15.74 -20.66 33.65
CA MET A 1 14.35 -20.17 33.71
C MET A 1 14.12 -18.96 32.79
N TYR A 2 14.84 -17.84 32.95
CA TYR A 2 14.67 -16.63 32.13
C TYR A 2 14.84 -16.82 30.62
N PHE A 3 15.82 -17.62 30.18
CA PHE A 3 16.02 -17.91 28.75
C PHE A 3 14.82 -18.65 28.11
N TYR A 4 14.20 -19.57 28.85
CA TYR A 4 13.00 -20.28 28.41
C TYR A 4 11.78 -19.35 28.32
N ILE A 5 11.64 -18.43 29.27
CA ILE A 5 10.57 -17.44 29.26
C ILE A 5 10.72 -16.50 28.05
N PHE A 6 11.95 -16.02 27.78
CA PHE A 6 12.21 -15.14 26.64
C PHE A 6 11.98 -15.84 25.29
N LYS A 7 12.34 -17.13 25.19
CA LYS A 7 12.08 -17.96 24.01
C LYS A 7 10.58 -18.18 23.78
N ASN A 8 9.81 -18.48 24.83
CA ASN A 8 8.35 -18.65 24.73
C ASN A 8 7.64 -17.33 24.38
N ILE A 9 8.08 -16.19 24.93
CA ILE A 9 7.55 -14.87 24.57
C ILE A 9 7.80 -14.54 23.10
N LYS A 10 8.99 -14.86 22.56
CA LYS A 10 9.29 -14.67 21.13
C LYS A 10 8.44 -15.57 20.22
N ILE A 11 8.22 -16.83 20.62
CA ILE A 11 7.44 -17.81 19.85
C ILE A 11 5.95 -17.42 19.87
N ALA A 12 5.42 -17.00 21.03
CA ALA A 12 4.05 -16.49 21.15
C ALA A 12 3.85 -15.24 20.29
N LYS A 13 4.78 -14.27 20.34
CA LYS A 13 4.71 -13.04 19.53
C LYS A 13 4.82 -13.28 18.01
N TYR A 14 5.49 -14.35 17.58
CA TYR A 14 5.53 -14.76 16.16
C TYR A 14 4.23 -15.47 15.74
N SER A 15 3.55 -16.13 16.68
CA SER A 15 2.32 -16.88 16.44
C SER A 15 1.03 -16.04 16.58
N GLU A 16 1.11 -14.82 17.12
CA GLU A 16 -0.06 -14.06 17.61
C GLU A 16 -0.44 -12.83 16.76
N SER A 17 0.12 -12.65 15.56
CA SER A 17 -0.41 -11.65 14.61
C SER A 17 -1.04 -12.31 13.37
N ASN A 18 -2.08 -13.11 13.57
CA ASN A 18 -3.00 -13.48 12.49
C ASN A 18 -3.95 -12.31 12.21
N TRP A 19 -3.38 -11.17 11.82
CA TRP A 19 -4.14 -10.13 11.15
C TRP A 19 -4.21 -10.60 9.67
N GLU A 20 -5.27 -11.33 9.30
CA GLU A 20 -5.50 -11.76 7.91
C GLU A 20 -5.97 -10.59 7.04
N TRP A 21 -5.22 -9.51 7.08
CA TRP A 21 -5.51 -8.38 6.23
C TRP A 21 -4.74 -8.59 4.92
N PRO A 22 -5.42 -8.36 3.79
CA PRO A 22 -4.87 -8.66 2.49
C PRO A 22 -3.55 -7.89 2.30
N MET A 23 -2.51 -8.60 1.87
CA MET A 23 -1.17 -8.09 1.53
C MET A 23 -0.18 -7.76 2.68
N MET A 24 -0.45 -7.96 3.98
CA MET A 24 0.65 -7.95 5.01
C MET A 24 0.89 -9.27 5.73
N SER A 25 0.42 -10.39 5.17
CA SER A 25 0.79 -11.73 5.63
C SER A 25 2.26 -12.08 5.32
N SER A 26 2.84 -11.46 4.29
CA SER A 26 4.23 -11.65 3.88
C SER A 26 4.76 -10.36 3.24
N PRO A 27 6.04 -9.99 3.39
CA PRO A 27 6.63 -8.84 2.71
C PRO A 27 6.82 -9.07 1.20
N LEU A 28 6.74 -10.32 0.73
CA LEU A 28 6.91 -10.70 -0.67
C LEU A 28 5.86 -10.08 -1.63
N PRO A 29 4.54 -10.14 -1.36
CA PRO A 29 3.55 -9.49 -2.21
C PRO A 29 3.75 -7.97 -2.33
N THR A 30 4.12 -7.28 -1.24
CA THR A 30 4.41 -5.84 -1.27
C THR A 30 5.60 -5.53 -2.17
N LEU A 31 6.69 -6.30 -2.03
CA LEU A 31 7.89 -6.14 -2.87
C LEU A 31 7.58 -6.39 -4.36
N GLY A 32 6.77 -7.40 -4.67
CA GLY A 32 6.34 -7.69 -6.04
C GLY A 32 5.59 -6.52 -6.68
N ILE A 33 4.66 -5.91 -5.96
CA ILE A 33 3.90 -4.74 -6.44
C ILE A 33 4.81 -3.53 -6.60
N SER A 34 5.76 -3.30 -5.69
CA SER A 34 6.71 -2.19 -5.81
C SER A 34 7.60 -2.34 -7.04
N VAL A 35 8.12 -3.53 -7.32
CA VAL A 35 8.91 -3.78 -8.53
C VAL A 35 8.08 -3.58 -9.78
N LEU A 36 6.84 -4.11 -9.80
CA LEU A 36 5.91 -3.91 -10.91
C LEU A 36 5.63 -2.42 -11.16
N TYR A 37 5.40 -1.64 -10.10
CA TYR A 37 5.17 -0.20 -10.17
C TYR A 37 6.37 0.54 -10.79
N LEU A 38 7.60 0.21 -10.37
CA LEU A 38 8.82 0.79 -10.91
C LEU A 38 9.02 0.44 -12.39
N LEU A 39 8.72 -0.79 -12.79
CA LEU A 39 8.73 -1.21 -14.20
C LEU A 39 7.73 -0.39 -15.02
N PHE A 40 6.51 -0.20 -14.53
CA PHE A 40 5.51 0.64 -15.18
C PHE A 40 5.96 2.11 -15.31
N LEU A 41 6.59 2.66 -14.27
CA LEU A 41 7.15 4.01 -14.29
C LEU A 41 8.26 4.18 -15.32
N TRP A 42 9.04 3.13 -15.59
CA TRP A 42 10.10 3.18 -16.60
C TRP A 42 9.56 2.99 -18.02
N VAL A 43 8.59 2.10 -18.21
CA VAL A 43 7.95 1.84 -19.50
C VAL A 43 7.01 2.98 -19.93
N GLY A 44 6.36 3.64 -18.97
CA GLY A 44 5.40 4.72 -19.21
C GLY A 44 5.95 5.87 -20.08
N PRO A 45 7.06 6.51 -19.71
CA PRO A 45 7.70 7.58 -20.49
C PRO A 45 8.10 7.13 -21.89
N LEU A 46 8.65 5.91 -22.04
CA LEU A 46 9.04 5.36 -23.34
C LEU A 46 7.83 5.21 -24.27
N TYR A 47 6.69 4.77 -23.73
CA TYR A 47 5.45 4.65 -24.49
C TYR A 47 4.78 6.01 -24.80
N MET A 48 4.97 7.00 -23.93
CA MET A 48 4.39 8.34 -24.06
C MET A 48 5.22 9.30 -24.93
N GLN A 49 6.47 8.98 -25.26
CA GLN A 49 7.35 9.85 -26.07
C GLN A 49 6.76 10.24 -27.45
N ASN A 50 5.92 9.39 -28.04
CA ASN A 50 5.34 9.62 -29.37
C ASN A 50 3.85 9.97 -29.34
N ARG A 51 3.29 10.36 -28.18
CA ARG A 51 1.86 10.64 -28.03
C ARG A 51 1.62 11.89 -27.18
N GLU A 52 0.52 12.59 -27.47
CA GLU A 52 0.09 13.71 -26.65
C GLU A 52 -0.28 13.26 -25.22
N PRO A 53 -0.05 14.11 -24.21
CA PRO A 53 -0.31 13.78 -22.81
C PRO A 53 -1.80 13.49 -22.59
N PHE A 54 -2.08 12.43 -21.82
CA PHE A 54 -3.45 12.07 -21.47
C PHE A 54 -4.11 13.18 -20.63
N GLN A 55 -5.28 13.63 -21.08
CA GLN A 55 -6.11 14.60 -20.36
C GLN A 55 -6.82 13.94 -19.17
N LEU A 56 -6.10 13.75 -18.07
CA LEU A 56 -6.60 13.12 -16.83
C LEU A 56 -7.41 14.06 -15.95
N ARG A 57 -7.83 15.22 -16.46
CA ARG A 57 -8.46 16.30 -15.68
C ARG A 57 -9.72 15.84 -14.93
N LYS A 58 -10.60 15.08 -15.59
CA LYS A 58 -11.81 14.52 -14.95
C LYS A 58 -11.44 13.50 -13.87
N THR A 59 -10.47 12.63 -14.14
CA THR A 59 -9.97 11.63 -13.19
C THR A 59 -9.37 12.29 -11.94
N LEU A 60 -8.57 13.34 -12.11
CA LEU A 60 -8.00 14.09 -10.98
C LEU A 60 -9.09 14.77 -10.14
N ILE A 61 -10.12 15.34 -10.77
CA ILE A 61 -11.25 15.94 -10.05
C ILE A 61 -11.96 14.89 -9.18
N VAL A 62 -12.24 13.70 -9.74
CA VAL A 62 -12.87 12.60 -8.99
C VAL A 62 -11.98 12.11 -7.84
N TYR A 63 -10.67 11.95 -8.10
CA TYR A 63 -9.71 11.53 -7.08
C TYR A 63 -9.67 12.52 -5.90
N ASN A 64 -9.50 13.81 -6.18
CA ASN A 64 -9.44 14.85 -5.16
C ASN A 64 -10.76 14.94 -4.37
N PHE A 65 -11.90 14.79 -5.04
CA PHE A 65 -13.20 14.78 -4.38
C PHE A 65 -13.34 13.62 -3.40
N THR A 66 -12.91 12.42 -3.82
CA THR A 66 -12.98 11.22 -2.97
C THR A 66 -12.07 11.36 -1.76
N CYS A 67 -10.87 11.93 -1.94
CA CYS A 67 -9.94 12.21 -0.86
C CYS A 67 -10.50 13.22 0.15
N LEU A 68 -11.05 14.34 -0.33
CA LEU A 68 -11.73 15.36 0.51
C LEU A 68 -12.93 14.79 1.27
N CYS A 69 -13.77 13.99 0.62
CA CYS A 69 -14.90 13.33 1.26
C CYS A 69 -14.45 12.36 2.37
N SER A 70 -13.37 11.61 2.13
CA SER A 70 -12.79 10.72 3.15
C SER A 70 -12.26 11.53 4.33
N LEU A 71 -11.48 12.58 4.07
CA LEU A 71 -10.91 13.44 5.10
C LEU A 71 -11.99 14.14 5.94
N TYR A 72 -13.06 14.64 5.31
CA TYR A 72 -14.19 15.25 6.00
C TYR A 72 -14.87 14.26 6.97
N LYS A 73 -15.02 12.98 6.59
CA LYS A 73 -15.54 11.94 7.50
C LYS A 73 -14.65 11.73 8.71
N TYR A 74 -13.32 11.70 8.51
CA TYR A 74 -12.37 11.54 9.62
C TYR A 74 -12.38 12.73 10.59
N ILE A 75 -12.48 13.96 10.06
CA ILE A 75 -12.56 15.17 10.89
C ILE A 75 -13.89 15.24 11.65
N LEU A 76 -15.01 14.89 11.02
CA LEU A 76 -16.33 14.89 11.66
C LEU A 76 -16.48 13.83 12.77
N PHE A 77 -15.70 12.75 12.69
CA PHE A 77 -15.71 11.66 13.67
C PHE A 77 -14.88 11.97 14.94
N PHE A 78 -14.02 12.99 14.89
CA PHE A 78 -13.21 13.47 16.02
C PHE A 78 -13.85 14.71 16.65
#